data_AF-R7VJW5-F1
#
_entry.id   AF-R7VJW5-F1
#
_cell.length_a   1.000
_cell.length_b   1.000
_cell.length_c   1.000
_cell.angle_alpha   90.00
_cell.angle_beta   90.00
_cell.angle_gamma   90.00
#
_symmetry.space_group_name_H-M   'P 1'
#
loop_
_entity.id
_entity.type
_entity.pdbx_description
1 polymer ?
#
loop_
_entity_poly.entity_id
_entity_poly.type
_entity_poly.pdbx_seq_one_letter_code
_entity_poly.pdbx_strand_id
1 'polypeptide(L)'
;NSKAWMTSVPFKEWAKKLNNKFRWAGSSILVFVDNCAAHPPMELTNLKVAFFPPNTTSRLQPCDAGIIANLKIGYRKRLLRHIL
;
A
#
# COMPACT_ATOMS: atom_id res chain seq x y z
N ASN A 1 -15.22 -16.13 7.60
CA ASN A 1 -14.44 -14.88 7.43
C ASN A 1 -14.95 -14.18 6.17
N SER A 2 -15.93 -13.30 6.33
CA SER A 2 -16.48 -12.50 5.21
C SER A 2 -15.38 -11.57 4.73
N LYS A 3 -14.77 -11.90 3.58
CA LYS A 3 -13.71 -11.18 2.86
C LYS A 3 -13.16 -9.96 3.63
N ALA A 4 -11.99 -10.09 4.28
CA ALA A 4 -11.35 -8.98 4.98
C ALA A 4 -10.80 -7.97 3.95
N TRP A 5 -11.64 -7.05 3.48
CA TRP A 5 -11.26 -5.96 2.60
C TRP A 5 -10.57 -4.84 3.39
N MET A 6 -9.68 -4.11 2.72
CA MET A 6 -9.16 -2.86 3.28
C MET A 6 -10.33 -1.87 3.50
N THR A 7 -10.37 -1.25 4.67
CA THR A 7 -11.27 -0.13 4.96
C THR A 7 -10.45 1.10 5.36
N SER A 8 -11.11 2.24 5.52
CA SER A 8 -10.42 3.49 5.89
C SER A 8 -9.77 3.44 7.28
N VAL A 9 -10.28 2.61 8.19
CA VAL A 9 -9.76 2.48 9.56
C VAL A 9 -8.33 1.91 9.57
N PRO A 10 -8.07 0.67 9.08
CA PRO A 10 -6.72 0.10 9.07
C PRO A 10 -5.75 0.91 8.21
N PHE A 11 -6.21 1.53 7.12
CA PHE A 11 -5.37 2.42 6.31
C PHE A 11 -4.91 3.64 7.12
N LYS A 12 -5.81 4.33 7.82
CA LYS A 12 -5.47 5.49 8.67
C LYS A 12 -4.47 5.10 9.76
N GLU A 13 -4.66 3.95 10.40
CA GLU A 13 -3.74 3.47 11.42
C GLU A 13 -2.34 3.20 10.86
N TRP A 14 -2.27 2.54 9.70
CA TRP A 14 -1.01 2.30 9.00
C TRP A 14 -0.32 3.61 8.62
N ALA A 15 -1.05 4.56 8.02
CA ALA A 15 -0.52 5.86 7.61
C ALA A 15 0.03 6.67 8.80
N LYS A 16 -0.67 6.67 9.95
CA LYS A 16 -0.19 7.31 11.19
C LYS A 16 1.10 6.66 11.71
N LYS A 17 1.17 5.33 11.73
CA LYS A 17 2.37 4.60 12.14
C LYS A 17 3.56 4.93 11.22
N LEU A 18 3.33 4.98 9.91
CA LEU A 18 4.36 5.33 8.93
C LEU A 18 4.81 6.79 9.07
N ASN A 19 3.87 7.73 9.23
CA ASN A 19 4.18 9.13 9.52
C ASN A 19 5.08 9.27 10.75
N ASN A 20 4.73 8.61 11.85
CA ASN A 20 5.53 8.67 13.08
C ASN A 20 6.93 8.10 12.85
N LYS A 21 7.05 6.98 12.14
CA LYS A 21 8.37 6.42 11.79
C LYS A 21 9.25 7.43 11.06
N PHE A 22 8.72 8.13 10.07
CA PHE A 22 9.50 9.11 9.30
C PHE A 22 9.73 10.42 10.07
N ARG A 23 8.79 10.82 10.93
CA ARG A 23 8.99 11.90 11.89
C ARG A 23 10.18 11.63 12.82
N TRP A 24 10.26 10.43 13.40
CA TRP A 24 11.39 10.01 14.25
C TRP A 24 12.71 9.96 13.46
N ALA A 25 12.65 9.60 12.19
CA ALA A 25 13.81 9.63 11.30
C ALA A 25 14.18 11.04 10.78
N GLY A 26 13.48 12.09 11.21
CA GLY A 26 13.73 13.47 10.75
C GLY A 26 13.52 13.67 9.25
N SER A 27 12.68 12.87 8.62
CA SER A 27 12.50 12.83 7.16
C SER A 27 11.02 12.94 6.77
N SER A 28 10.76 13.32 5.53
CA SER A 28 9.39 13.40 4.96
C SER A 28 9.29 12.55 3.71
N ILE A 29 8.15 11.88 3.53
CA ILE A 29 7.90 10.99 2.40
C ILE A 29 6.60 11.29 1.67
N LEU A 30 6.55 10.87 0.41
CA LEU A 30 5.36 10.88 -0.43
C LEU A 30 4.95 9.44 -0.73
N VAL A 31 3.67 9.11 -0.50
CA VAL A 31 3.09 7.80 -0.81
C VAL A 31 2.03 7.99 -1.88
N PHE A 32 2.16 7.24 -2.98
CA PHE A 32 1.13 7.17 -4.01
C PHE A 32 0.17 6.01 -3.74
N VAL A 33 -1.13 6.28 -3.77
CA VAL A 33 -2.20 5.29 -3.58
C VAL A 33 -3.24 5.38 -4.70
N ASP A 34 -3.97 4.28 -4.92
CA ASP A 34 -5.11 4.26 -5.83
C ASP A 34 -6.29 5.08 -5.27
N ASN A 35 -7.16 5.51 -6.18
CA ASN A 35 -8.38 6.22 -5.84
C ASN A 35 -9.44 5.21 -5.35
N CYS A 36 -9.38 4.87 -4.07
CA CYS A 36 -10.25 3.90 -3.42
C CYS A 36 -10.90 4.52 -2.17
N ALA A 37 -12.16 4.16 -1.86
CA ALA A 37 -12.86 4.65 -0.67
C ALA A 37 -12.16 4.27 0.65
N ALA A 38 -11.31 3.23 0.63
CA ALA A 38 -10.49 2.86 1.77
C ALA A 38 -9.31 3.82 2.02
N HIS A 39 -8.97 4.69 1.07
CA HIS A 39 -7.87 5.65 1.14
C HIS A 39 -8.42 7.07 1.22
N PRO A 40 -8.96 7.52 2.37
CA PRO A 40 -9.44 8.88 2.50
C PRO A 40 -8.27 9.88 2.46
N PRO A 41 -8.52 11.14 2.06
CA PRO A 41 -7.56 12.21 2.25
C PRO A 41 -7.12 12.33 3.72
N MET A 42 -5.84 12.58 3.94
CA MET A 42 -5.24 12.68 5.27
C MET A 42 -4.16 13.76 5.28
N GLU A 43 -4.20 14.63 6.29
CA GLU A 43 -3.15 15.59 6.57
C GLU A 43 -2.24 15.04 7.67
N LEU A 44 -0.96 14.87 7.37
CA LEU A 44 0.06 14.32 8.27
C LEU A 44 1.36 15.13 8.13
N THR A 45 2.17 15.15 9.18
CA THR A 45 3.33 16.07 9.28
C THR A 45 4.51 15.68 8.38
N ASN A 46 4.76 14.39 8.20
CA ASN A 46 5.95 13.82 7.56
C ASN A 46 5.60 12.79 6.47
N LEU A 47 4.30 12.62 6.18
CA LEU A 47 3.81 11.73 5.15
C LEU A 47 2.76 12.46 4.33
N LYS A 48 3.02 12.66 3.04
CA LYS A 48 2.01 13.13 2.09
C LYS A 48 1.41 11.93 1.37
N VAL A 49 0.08 11.83 1.36
CA VAL A 49 -0.65 10.85 0.55
C VAL A 49 -1.07 11.52 -0.76
N ALA A 50 -0.61 11.00 -1.89
CA ALA A 50 -1.04 11.44 -3.22
C ALA A 50 -1.82 10.33 -3.91
N PHE A 51 -2.83 10.72 -4.69
CA PHE A 51 -3.69 9.79 -5.41
C PHE A 51 -3.26 9.72 -6.87
N PHE A 52 -3.24 8.51 -7.42
CA PHE A 52 -3.14 8.34 -8.86
C PHE A 52 -4.39 8.89 -9.56
N PRO A 53 -4.27 9.37 -10.80
CA PRO A 53 -5.43 9.70 -11.62
C PRO A 53 -6.42 8.53 -11.73
N PRO A 54 -7.72 8.79 -11.94
CA PRO A 54 -8.68 7.74 -12.24
C PRO A 54 -8.22 6.93 -13.47
N ASN A 55 -8.46 5.61 -13.46
CA ASN A 55 -8.14 4.70 -14.57
C ASN A 55 -6.64 4.70 -14.98
N THR A 56 -5.76 4.89 -14.01
CA THR A 56 -4.31 4.78 -14.24
C THR A 56 -3.96 3.36 -14.69
N THR A 57 -3.32 3.22 -15.86
CA THR A 57 -2.86 1.92 -16.35
C THR A 57 -1.78 1.35 -15.44
N SER A 58 -1.70 0.02 -15.32
CA SER A 58 -0.69 -0.71 -14.52
C SER A 58 0.76 -0.24 -14.75
N ARG A 59 1.07 0.32 -15.93
CA ARG A 59 2.37 0.91 -16.26
C ARG A 59 2.84 1.98 -15.26
N LEU A 60 1.93 2.77 -14.68
CA LEU A 60 2.28 3.85 -13.75
C LEU A 60 2.22 3.42 -12.28
N GLN A 61 1.62 2.27 -11.98
CA GLN A 61 1.46 1.76 -10.62
C GLN A 61 2.44 0.60 -10.41
N PRO A 62 3.59 0.82 -9.72
CA PRO A 62 4.64 -0.20 -9.61
C PRO A 62 4.16 -1.52 -9.02
N CYS A 63 3.20 -1.46 -8.09
CA CYS A 63 2.54 -2.63 -7.53
C CYS A 63 1.94 -3.53 -8.62
N ASP A 64 1.21 -2.93 -9.56
CA ASP A 64 0.55 -3.62 -10.68
C ASP A 64 1.51 -3.90 -11.84
N ALA A 65 2.59 -3.12 -11.98
CA ALA A 65 3.61 -3.29 -13.00
C ALA A 65 4.49 -4.55 -12.83
N GLY A 66 4.39 -5.24 -11.68
CA GLY A 66 5.06 -6.53 -11.51
C GLY A 66 5.42 -6.93 -10.09
N ILE A 67 5.39 -6.00 -9.12
CA ILE A 67 5.69 -6.33 -7.71
C ILE A 67 4.70 -7.37 -7.20
N ILE A 68 3.40 -7.16 -7.41
CA ILE A 68 2.35 -8.11 -6.98
C ILE A 68 2.51 -9.45 -7.70
N ALA A 69 2.78 -9.43 -9.01
CA ALA A 69 2.96 -10.66 -9.79
C ALA A 69 4.14 -11.50 -9.27
N ASN A 70 5.29 -10.87 -9.05
CA ASN A 70 6.48 -11.53 -8.51
C ASN A 70 6.27 -12.05 -7.09
N LEU A 71 5.58 -11.29 -6.24
CA LEU A 71 5.24 -11.73 -4.88
C LEU A 71 4.37 -12.99 -4.91
N LYS A 72 3.34 -13.03 -5.78
CA LYS A 72 2.47 -14.21 -5.95
C LYS A 72 3.26 -15.44 -6.42
N ILE A 73 4.17 -15.27 -7.38
CA ILE A 73 5.03 -16.35 -7.86
C ILE A 73 5.92 -16.88 -6.72
N GLY A 74 6.59 -15.97 -6.00
CA GLY A 74 7.45 -16.34 -4.87
C GLY A 74 6.71 -17.04 -3.75
N TYR A 75 5.52 -16.55 -3.40
CA TYR A 75 4.64 -17.18 -2.42
C TYR A 75 4.24 -18.60 -2.85
N ARG A 76 3.79 -18.79 -4.09
CA ARG A 76 3.41 -20.11 -4.62
C ARG A 76 4.58 -21.09 -4.59
N LYS A 77 5.78 -20.66 -5.01
CA LYS A 77 6.99 -21.50 -4.95
C LYS A 77 7.30 -21.93 -3.52
N ARG A 78 7.22 -21.01 -2.55
CA ARG A 78 7.45 -21.34 -1.14
C ARG A 78 6.40 -22.28 -0.59
N LEU A 79 5.12 -22.06 -0.91
CA LEU A 79 4.02 -22.91 -0.47
C LEU A 79 4.18 -24.34 -0.95
N LEU A 80 4.50 -24.53 -2.25
CA LEU A 80 4.71 -25.86 -2.81
C LEU A 80 5.87 -26.60 -2.13
N ARG A 81 6.96 -25.90 -1.77
CA ARG A 81 8.09 -26.49 -1.03
C ARG A 81 7.79 -26.84 0.44
N HIS A 82 6.72 -26.31 1.02
CA HIS A 82 6.32 -26.67 2.39
C HIS A 82 5.30 -27.82 2.41
N ILE A 83 4.61 -28.05 1.28
CA ILE A 83 3.57 -29.08 1.16
C ILE A 83 4.15 -30.38 0.59
N LEU A 84 5.10 -30.27 -0.34
CA LEU A 84 5.91 -31.38 -0.87
C LEU A 84 7.15 -31.57 0.01
#